data_AF-A0A0M0ECC4-F1
#
_entry.id   AF-A0A0M0ECC4-F1
#
_cell.length_a   1.000
_cell.length_b   1.000
_cell.length_c   1.000
_cell.angle_alpha   90.00
_cell.angle_beta   90.00
_cell.angle_gamma   90.00
#
_symmetry.space_group_name_H-M   'P 1'
#
loop_
_entity.id
_entity.type
_entity.pdbx_description
1 polymer ?
#
loop_
_entity_poly.entity_id
_entity_poly.type
_entity_poly.pdbx_seq_one_letter_code
_entity_poly.pdbx_strand_id
1 'polypeptide(L)'
;MWGILKQHLQGDQSALNFSRTRRFDQFTKEELLHLAGKAALPRKLVLDTARETVGLFMDRWSSEKAHLPMSRHIVKVIDNHLKTLPIIGEATS
;
A
#
# COMPACT_ATOMS: atom_id res chain seq x y z
N MET A 1 21.51 0.49 -23.76
CA MET A 1 21.20 0.60 -22.32
C MET A 1 20.03 1.57 -22.10
N TRP A 2 18.84 1.22 -22.60
CA TRP A 2 17.61 2.03 -22.55
C TRP A 2 16.43 1.23 -21.97
N GLY A 3 16.72 0.30 -21.04
CA GLY A 3 15.74 -0.67 -20.52
C GLY A 3 15.22 -0.40 -19.10
N ILE A 4 15.73 0.62 -18.40
CA ILE A 4 15.52 0.74 -16.94
C ILE A 4 14.48 1.81 -16.57
N LEU A 5 14.01 2.64 -17.52
CA LEU A 5 13.13 3.78 -17.21
C LEU A 5 11.64 3.57 -17.57
N LYS A 6 11.21 2.35 -17.95
CA LYS A 6 9.83 2.09 -18.41
C LYS A 6 8.98 1.22 -17.47
N GLN A 7 9.21 1.22 -16.15
CA GLN A 7 8.59 0.20 -15.27
C GLN A 7 7.95 0.66 -13.95
N HIS A 8 7.71 1.94 -13.68
CA HIS A 8 7.24 2.33 -12.33
C HIS A 8 5.86 2.97 -12.20
N LEU A 9 5.00 2.92 -13.23
CA LEU A 9 3.61 3.39 -13.04
C LEU A 9 2.52 2.66 -13.84
N GLN A 10 2.84 1.57 -14.55
CA GLN A 10 1.84 0.80 -15.30
C GLN A 10 1.54 -0.60 -14.72
N GLY A 11 2.15 -0.96 -13.59
CA GLY A 11 1.91 -2.25 -12.97
C GLY A 11 1.10 -2.10 -11.69
N ASP A 12 -0.01 -2.82 -11.58
CA ASP A 12 -0.72 -3.06 -10.32
C ASP A 12 0.07 -3.99 -9.37
N GLN A 13 1.41 -3.92 -9.42
CA GLN A 13 2.34 -4.79 -8.73
C GLN A 13 3.46 -4.00 -8.03
N SER A 14 3.82 -4.42 -6.83
CA SER A 14 4.99 -3.98 -6.08
C SER A 14 6.29 -4.55 -6.66
N ALA A 15 7.42 -3.88 -6.40
CA ALA A 15 8.74 -4.35 -6.83
C ALA A 15 9.17 -5.66 -6.12
N LEU A 16 8.71 -5.85 -4.88
CA LEU A 16 8.98 -7.03 -4.05
C LEU A 16 7.68 -7.74 -3.69
N ASN A 17 7.72 -9.06 -3.51
CA ASN A 17 6.57 -9.79 -2.98
C ASN A 17 6.27 -9.31 -1.56
N PHE A 18 4.99 -9.09 -1.25
CA PHE A 18 4.55 -8.91 0.14
C PHE A 18 4.70 -10.22 0.90
N SER A 19 4.30 -11.33 0.29
CA SER A 19 4.65 -12.66 0.75
C SER A 19 4.70 -13.66 -0.40
N ARG A 20 3.52 -14.01 -0.90
CA ARG A 20 3.25 -14.89 -2.04
C ARG A 20 2.98 -14.08 -3.32
N THR A 21 2.51 -12.84 -3.18
CA THR A 21 2.09 -11.99 -4.30
C THR A 21 2.79 -10.63 -4.30
N ARG A 22 2.80 -9.99 -5.48
CA ARG A 22 3.17 -8.58 -5.68
C ARG A 22 1.95 -7.69 -5.92
N ARG A 23 0.77 -8.26 -6.09
CA ARG A 23 -0.39 -7.49 -6.55
C ARG A 23 -0.94 -6.61 -5.43
N PHE A 24 -1.18 -5.35 -5.75
CA PHE A 24 -1.74 -4.39 -4.79
C PHE A 24 -3.15 -4.76 -4.34
N ASP A 25 -3.96 -5.31 -5.24
CA ASP A 25 -5.31 -5.80 -4.92
C ASP A 25 -5.35 -7.06 -4.06
N GLN A 26 -4.18 -7.63 -3.75
CA GLN A 26 -4.00 -8.73 -2.81
C GLN A 26 -3.20 -8.32 -1.57
N PHE A 27 -3.00 -7.02 -1.36
CA PHE A 27 -2.40 -6.51 -0.13
C PHE A 27 -3.46 -6.47 0.99
N THR A 28 -3.51 -7.55 1.79
CA THR A 28 -4.52 -7.83 2.83
C THR A 28 -3.86 -8.14 4.18
N LYS A 29 -4.65 -8.16 5.27
CA LYS A 29 -4.20 -8.66 6.59
C LYS A 29 -3.75 -10.11 6.54
N GLU A 30 -4.42 -10.96 5.76
CA GLU A 30 -4.02 -12.38 5.61
C GLU A 30 -2.61 -12.47 5.04
N GLU A 31 -2.31 -11.70 3.99
CA GLU A 31 -1.01 -11.70 3.36
C GLU A 31 0.08 -11.16 4.31
N LEU A 32 -0.25 -10.16 5.13
CA LEU A 32 0.63 -9.66 6.20
C LEU A 32 0.85 -10.69 7.32
N LEU A 33 -0.17 -11.45 7.71
CA LEU A 33 -0.03 -12.54 8.69
C LEU A 33 0.81 -13.68 8.14
N HIS A 34 0.69 -13.98 6.85
CA HIS A 34 1.54 -14.96 6.18
C HIS A 34 2.99 -14.50 6.12
N LEU A 35 3.25 -13.23 5.76
CA LEU A 35 4.57 -12.60 5.89
C LEU A 35 5.12 -12.75 7.30
N ALA A 36 4.33 -12.41 8.33
CA ALA A 36 4.75 -12.48 9.72
C ALA A 36 5.18 -13.91 10.12
N GLY A 37 4.40 -14.91 9.72
CA GLY A 37 4.75 -16.32 9.94
C GLY A 37 6.07 -16.73 9.27
N LYS A 38 6.24 -16.36 7.99
CA LYS A 38 7.46 -16.68 7.23
C LYS A 38 8.71 -15.99 7.79
N ALA A 39 8.56 -14.79 8.34
CA ALA A 39 9.65 -13.99 8.91
C ALA A 39 9.86 -14.20 10.43
N ALA A 40 9.13 -15.13 11.05
CA ALA A 40 9.14 -15.36 12.51
C ALA A 40 8.88 -14.09 13.34
N LEU A 41 8.03 -13.19 12.82
CA LEU A 41 7.65 -11.94 13.49
C LEU A 41 6.38 -12.11 14.35
N PRO A 42 6.24 -11.36 15.45
CA PRO A 42 5.00 -11.33 16.21
C PRO A 42 3.84 -10.80 15.36
N ARG A 43 2.79 -11.62 15.17
CA ARG A 43 1.60 -11.28 14.37
C ARG A 43 0.93 -9.98 14.82
N LYS A 44 0.80 -9.79 16.13
CA LYS A 44 0.20 -8.57 16.71
C LYS A 44 0.98 -7.32 16.30
N LEU A 45 2.31 -7.36 16.42
CA LEU A 45 3.17 -6.23 16.03
C LEU A 45 2.96 -5.86 14.57
N VAL A 46 2.98 -6.85 13.66
CA VAL A 46 2.79 -6.60 12.22
C VAL A 46 1.42 -5.98 11.93
N LEU A 47 0.35 -6.50 12.54
CA LEU A 47 -1.00 -5.97 12.32
C LEU A 47 -1.21 -4.59 12.92
N ASP A 48 -0.67 -4.32 14.11
CA ASP A 48 -0.76 -3.02 14.76
C ASP A 48 -0.01 -1.96 13.93
N THR A 49 1.22 -2.28 13.50
CA THR A 49 2.00 -1.38 12.63
C THR A 49 1.29 -1.11 11.31
N ALA A 50 0.67 -2.12 10.70
CA ALA A 50 -0.11 -1.94 9.48
C ALA A 50 -1.32 -1.03 9.72
N ARG A 51 -2.07 -1.26 10.81
CA ARG A 51 -3.23 -0.43 11.18
C ARG A 51 -2.85 1.02 11.41
N GLU A 52 -1.81 1.24 12.21
CA GLU A 52 -1.30 2.58 12.51
C GLU A 52 -0.82 3.29 11.24
N THR A 53 -0.01 2.62 10.42
CA THR A 53 0.54 3.21 9.19
C THR A 53 -0.57 3.57 8.21
N VAL A 54 -1.53 2.69 8.00
CA VAL A 54 -2.67 2.94 7.10
C VAL A 54 -3.53 4.08 7.65
N GLY A 55 -3.84 4.09 8.95
CA GLY A 55 -4.61 5.16 9.59
C GLY A 55 -3.93 6.53 9.41
N LEU A 56 -2.66 6.63 9.81
CA LEU A 56 -1.89 7.86 9.68
C LEU A 56 -1.79 8.33 8.22
N PHE A 57 -1.58 7.40 7.28
CA PHE A 57 -1.53 7.76 5.87
C PHE A 57 -2.87 8.31 5.38
N MET A 58 -3.99 7.63 5.68
CA MET A 58 -5.31 8.05 5.22
C MET A 58 -5.72 9.40 5.82
N ASP A 59 -5.43 9.62 7.10
CA ASP A 59 -5.69 10.89 7.79
C ASP A 59 -4.93 12.02 7.09
N ARG A 60 -3.61 11.88 6.93
CA ARG A 60 -2.76 12.91 6.29
C ARG A 60 -3.07 13.08 4.81
N TRP A 61 -3.37 12.01 4.10
CA TRP A 61 -3.75 12.11 2.69
C TRP A 61 -5.04 12.90 2.53
N SER A 62 -6.02 12.71 3.41
CA SER A 62 -7.28 13.45 3.39
C SER A 62 -7.11 14.95 3.66
N SER A 63 -6.21 15.33 4.59
CA SER A 63 -5.99 16.73 4.98
C SER A 63 -5.01 17.47 4.08
N GLU A 64 -3.98 16.79 3.56
CA GLU A 64 -2.85 17.46 2.91
C GLU A 64 -2.82 17.35 1.39
N LYS A 65 -3.53 16.40 0.76
CA LYS A 65 -3.35 16.15 -0.69
C LYS A 65 -3.61 17.36 -1.59
N ALA A 66 -4.40 18.33 -1.12
CA ALA A 66 -4.68 19.58 -1.83
C ALA A 66 -3.57 20.65 -1.67
N HIS A 67 -2.70 20.51 -0.66
CA HIS A 67 -1.62 21.45 -0.35
C HIS A 67 -0.26 20.98 -0.90
N LEU A 68 -0.15 19.73 -1.34
CA LEU A 68 1.09 19.20 -1.88
C LEU A 68 1.39 19.81 -3.26
N PRO A 69 2.67 20.10 -3.59
CA PRO A 69 3.07 20.66 -4.88
C PRO A 69 3.04 19.60 -5.99
N MET A 70 1.86 19.03 -6.24
CA MET A 70 1.61 17.97 -7.21
C MET A 70 0.44 18.32 -8.13
N SER A 71 0.47 17.79 -9.34
CA SER A 71 -0.65 17.99 -10.28
C SER A 71 -1.90 17.24 -9.82
N ARG A 72 -3.08 17.78 -10.15
CA ARG A 72 -4.37 17.10 -9.89
C ARG A 72 -4.45 15.70 -10.50
N HIS A 73 -3.73 15.47 -11.60
CA HIS A 73 -3.66 14.15 -12.23
C HIS A 73 -3.03 13.12 -11.29
N ILE A 74 -1.90 13.47 -10.64
CA ILE A 74 -1.22 12.57 -9.70
C ILE A 74 -2.09 12.28 -8.47
N VAL A 75 -2.77 13.30 -7.93
CA VAL A 75 -3.73 13.11 -6.83
C VAL A 75 -4.82 12.11 -7.23
N LYS A 76 -5.38 12.22 -8.44
CA LYS A 76 -6.40 11.30 -8.97
C LYS A 76 -5.86 9.88 -9.15
N VAL A 77 -4.62 9.73 -9.62
CA VAL A 77 -3.98 8.41 -9.77
C VAL A 77 -3.84 7.74 -8.41
N ILE A 78 -3.37 8.47 -7.39
CA ILE A 78 -3.24 7.94 -6.03
C ILE A 78 -4.63 7.62 -5.45
N ASP A 79 -5.60 8.53 -5.54
CA ASP A 79 -6.97 8.29 -5.06
C ASP A 79 -7.61 7.05 -5.70
N ASN A 80 -7.35 6.79 -6.98
CA ASN A 80 -7.82 5.58 -7.66
C ASN A 80 -7.06 4.33 -7.20
N HIS A 81 -5.76 4.43 -6.99
CA HIS A 81 -4.95 3.32 -6.49
C HIS A 81 -5.34 2.91 -5.07
N LEU A 82 -5.63 3.86 -4.18
CA LEU A 82 -6.09 3.56 -2.82
C LEU A 82 -7.38 2.72 -2.81
N LYS A 83 -8.29 2.93 -3.77
CA LYS A 83 -9.52 2.13 -3.88
C LYS A 83 -9.27 0.66 -4.19
N THR A 84 -8.08 0.31 -4.71
CA THR A 84 -7.74 -1.07 -5.04
C THR A 84 -7.04 -1.79 -3.89
N LEU A 85 -6.79 -1.14 -2.74
CA LEU A 85 -6.05 -1.73 -1.61
C LEU A 85 -7.01 -2.25 -0.52
N PRO A 86 -7.23 -3.57 -0.39
CA PRO A 86 -8.13 -4.12 0.62
C PRO A 86 -7.73 -3.77 2.05
N ILE A 87 -6.43 -3.69 2.33
CA ILE A 87 -5.91 -3.36 3.66
C ILE A 87 -6.49 -2.06 4.23
N ILE A 88 -6.91 -1.10 3.40
CA ILE A 88 -7.48 0.17 3.88
C ILE A 88 -8.79 -0.07 4.65
N GLY A 89 -9.69 -0.86 4.07
CA GLY A 89 -10.95 -1.21 4.73
C GLY A 89 -10.72 -2.14 5.92
N GLU A 90 -9.79 -3.08 5.78
CA GLU A 90 -9.49 -4.03 6.85
C GLU A 90 -8.84 -3.33 8.06
N ALA A 91 -7.91 -2.40 7.86
CA ALA A 91 -7.18 -1.72 8.92
C ALA A 91 -8.07 -0.76 9.74
N THR A 92 -9.05 -0.13 9.09
CA THR A 92 -9.90 0.90 9.69
C THR A 92 -11.22 0.37 10.27
N SER A 93 -11.56 -0.90 9.98
CA SER A 93 -12.61 -1.66 10.66
C SER A 93 -12.16 -2.11 12.06
#